data_AF-A0A804R390-F1
#
_entry.id   AF-A0A804R390-F1
#
_cell.length_a   1.000
_cell.length_b   1.000
_cell.length_c   1.000
_cell.angle_alpha   90.00
_cell.angle_beta   90.00
_cell.angle_gamma   90.00
#
_symmetry.space_group_name_H-M   'P 1'
#
loop_
_entity.id
_entity.type
_entity.pdbx_description
1 polymer ?
#
loop_
_entity_poly.entity_id
_entity_poly.type
_entity_poly.pdbx_seq_one_letter_code
_entity_poly.pdbx_strand_id
1 'polypeptide(L)'
;MAAEAGSRRGAAARRKAKEAAVGAAARVLFYPTLLYNVVRSKVQAEFRWWDEVDPFVLLGAVPFRSDVTRLQKLGICGVITLNEPFETLVPSSMYKSRGIDHLVIPTRDYMFAPSLVDINQATDFIHRNASCGKITYIHCKAGRGRSTTVVLCYLAVQEFSKKNTDRPALTSGPATASPARDAAPVTVADLNGNNAPEFLAEDASLSRRNTTPSRPTIKMLSCLFPSRV
;
A
#
# COMPACT_ATOMS: atom_id res chain seq x y z
N MET A 1 17.64 -15.86 40.28
CA MET A 1 16.62 -14.80 40.09
C MET A 1 17.21 -13.38 40.06
N ALA A 2 17.97 -12.90 41.06
CA ALA A 2 18.46 -11.52 41.10
C ALA A 2 19.56 -11.16 40.07
N ALA A 3 20.52 -12.06 39.81
CA ALA A 3 21.61 -11.84 38.85
C ALA A 3 21.11 -11.72 37.39
N GLU A 4 20.08 -12.50 37.05
CA GLU A 4 19.47 -12.47 35.72
C GLU A 4 18.68 -11.17 35.47
N ALA A 5 18.02 -10.64 36.51
CA ALA A 5 17.36 -9.34 36.46
C ALA A 5 18.36 -8.18 36.30
N GLY A 6 19.54 -8.25 36.93
CA GLY A 6 20.62 -7.26 36.78
C GLY A 6 21.21 -7.23 35.37
N SER A 7 21.47 -8.41 34.79
CA SER A 7 21.99 -8.54 33.41
C SER A 7 20.99 -8.02 32.36
N ARG A 8 19.69 -8.36 32.50
CA ARG A 8 18.63 -7.87 31.61
C ARG A 8 18.45 -6.34 31.68
N ARG A 9 18.59 -5.74 32.87
CA ARG A 9 18.56 -4.28 33.06
C ARG A 9 19.74 -3.58 32.40
N GLY A 10 20.95 -4.13 32.51
CA GLY A 10 22.15 -3.60 31.84
C GLY A 10 22.06 -3.67 30.31
N ALA A 11 21.57 -4.79 29.77
CA ALA A 11 21.34 -4.94 28.34
C ALA A 11 20.28 -3.96 27.79
N ALA A 12 19.18 -3.76 28.52
CA ALA A 12 18.14 -2.81 28.15
C ALA A 12 18.64 -1.35 28.16
N ALA A 13 19.44 -0.96 29.16
CA ALA A 13 20.04 0.37 29.24
C ALA A 13 21.01 0.62 28.07
N ARG A 14 21.86 -0.36 27.74
CA ARG A 14 22.78 -0.27 26.61
C ARG A 14 22.04 -0.16 25.27
N ARG A 15 20.92 -0.87 25.10
CA ARG A 15 20.06 -0.75 23.92
C ARG A 15 19.45 0.65 23.81
N LYS A 16 18.89 1.19 24.90
CA LYS A 16 18.37 2.56 24.95
C LYS A 16 19.44 3.61 24.61
N ALA A 17 20.65 3.46 25.15
CA ALA A 17 21.76 4.37 24.85
C ALA A 17 22.17 4.33 23.38
N LYS A 18 22.23 3.13 22.78
CA LYS A 18 22.49 2.96 21.33
C LYS A 18 21.40 3.62 20.49
N GLU A 19 20.13 3.41 20.83
CA GLU A 19 19.00 4.04 20.13
C GLU A 19 19.04 5.56 20.21
N ALA A 20 19.38 6.13 21.38
CA ALA A 20 19.52 7.56 21.56
C ALA A 20 20.68 8.13 20.72
N ALA A 21 21.84 7.46 20.71
CA ALA A 21 22.98 7.85 19.89
C ALA A 21 22.66 7.81 18.39
N VAL A 22 21.97 6.76 17.92
CA VAL A 22 21.50 6.65 16.54
C VAL A 22 20.53 7.80 16.21
N GLY A 23 19.60 8.12 17.11
CA GLY A 23 18.67 9.24 16.93
C GLY A 23 19.35 10.61 16.90
N ALA A 24 20.45 10.80 17.63
CA ALA A 24 21.24 12.04 17.59
C ALA A 24 22.04 12.14 16.28
N ALA A 25 22.73 11.06 15.88
CA ALA A 25 23.45 11.01 14.61
C ALA A 25 22.52 11.21 13.42
N ALA A 26 21.34 10.59 13.42
CA ALA A 26 20.34 10.75 12.37
C ALA A 26 19.90 12.21 12.19
N ARG A 27 19.73 12.96 13.30
CA ARG A 27 19.39 14.39 13.27
C ARG A 27 20.50 15.24 12.67
N VAL A 28 21.75 15.04 13.10
CA VAL A 28 22.91 15.81 12.61
C VAL A 28 23.15 15.53 11.12
N LEU A 29 23.04 14.27 10.72
CA LEU A 29 23.30 13.85 9.34
C LEU A 29 22.12 14.09 8.40
N PHE A 30 20.93 14.41 8.91
CA PHE A 30 19.72 14.57 8.09
C PHE A 30 19.88 15.65 7.01
N TYR A 31 20.20 16.89 7.39
CA TYR A 31 20.29 18.01 6.45
C TYR A 31 21.45 17.88 5.45
N PRO A 32 22.69 17.50 5.85
CA PRO A 32 23.78 17.31 4.89
C PRO A 32 23.47 16.26 3.83
N THR A 33 22.91 15.12 4.23
CA THR A 33 22.55 14.04 3.29
C THR A 33 21.31 14.37 2.47
N LEU A 34 20.36 15.14 3.01
CA LEU A 34 19.25 15.67 2.24
C LEU A 34 19.73 16.63 1.15
N LEU A 35 20.64 17.54 1.48
CA LEU A 35 21.23 18.47 0.51
C LEU A 35 21.93 17.70 -0.62
N TYR A 36 22.70 16.67 -0.27
CA TYR A 36 23.30 15.77 -1.26
C TYR A 36 22.24 15.16 -2.19
N ASN A 37 21.12 14.66 -1.65
CA ASN A 37 20.04 14.09 -2.44
C ASN A 37 19.39 15.14 -3.38
N VAL A 38 19.20 16.38 -2.92
CA VAL A 38 18.67 17.48 -3.74
C VAL A 38 19.60 17.80 -4.89
N VAL A 39 20.90 17.95 -4.62
CA VAL A 39 21.91 18.23 -5.65
C VAL A 39 21.95 17.10 -6.67
N ARG A 40 22.01 15.84 -6.20
CA ARG A 40 22.00 14.66 -7.08
C ARG A 40 20.76 14.61 -7.96
N SER A 41 19.58 14.88 -7.41
CA SER A 41 18.32 14.87 -8.17
C SER A 41 18.25 15.96 -9.24
N LYS A 42 18.91 17.11 -9.03
CA LYS A 42 18.96 18.19 -10.02
C LYS A 42 20.02 17.98 -11.09
N VAL A 43 21.14 17.37 -10.75
CA VAL A 43 22.29 17.19 -11.66
C VAL A 43 22.13 15.94 -12.52
N GLN A 44 21.50 14.89 -11.99
CA GLN A 44 21.34 13.61 -12.68
C GLN A 44 19.88 13.40 -13.04
N ALA A 45 19.57 13.38 -14.34
CA ALA A 45 18.22 13.15 -14.84
C ALA A 45 17.68 11.76 -14.46
N GLU A 46 18.58 10.79 -14.26
CA GLU A 46 18.25 9.45 -13.79
C GLU A 46 17.75 9.45 -12.34
N PHE A 47 18.10 10.46 -11.54
CA PHE A 47 17.73 10.55 -10.13
C PHE A 47 16.46 11.39 -9.94
N ARG A 48 15.34 10.82 -10.38
CA ARG A 48 14.01 11.42 -10.21
C ARG A 48 13.65 11.53 -8.72
N TRP A 49 13.02 12.64 -8.33
CA TRP A 49 12.58 12.87 -6.94
C TRP A 49 11.44 11.94 -6.52
N TRP A 50 10.59 11.58 -7.49
CA TRP A 50 9.54 10.59 -7.36
C TRP A 50 9.36 9.82 -8.67
N ASP A 51 8.87 8.60 -8.52
CA ASP A 51 8.64 7.62 -9.55
C ASP A 51 7.22 7.06 -9.40
N GLU A 52 6.51 6.93 -10.52
CA GLU A 52 5.20 6.27 -10.56
C GLU A 52 5.43 4.77 -10.65
N VAL A 53 4.98 4.03 -9.63
CA VAL A 53 5.24 2.59 -9.51
C VAL A 53 4.02 1.78 -9.94
N ASP A 54 2.82 2.31 -9.68
CA ASP A 54 1.52 1.74 -10.01
C ASP A 54 0.56 2.90 -10.33
N PRO A 55 -0.54 2.72 -11.08
CA PRO A 55 -1.42 3.82 -11.47
C PRO A 55 -1.97 4.66 -10.31
N PHE A 56 -2.02 4.11 -9.11
CA PHE A 56 -2.49 4.80 -7.89
C PHE A 56 -1.39 5.03 -6.86
N VAL A 57 -0.12 4.77 -7.20
CA VAL A 57 1.01 4.81 -6.27
C VAL A 57 2.19 5.60 -6.83
N LEU A 58 2.50 6.70 -6.15
CA LEU A 58 3.68 7.51 -6.41
C LEU A 58 4.69 7.32 -5.26
N LEU A 59 5.91 6.88 -5.57
CA LEU A 59 6.99 6.65 -4.61
C LEU A 59 8.01 7.78 -4.72
N GLY A 60 8.42 8.42 -3.61
CA GLY A 60 9.42 9.49 -3.70
C GLY A 60 10.13 9.88 -2.42
N ALA A 61 10.97 10.90 -2.55
CA ALA A 61 11.74 11.49 -1.46
C ALA A 61 10.92 12.49 -0.62
N VAL A 62 11.51 13.00 0.46
CA VAL A 62 10.82 13.93 1.36
C VAL A 62 10.34 15.16 0.59
N PRO A 63 9.04 15.52 0.65
CA PRO A 63 8.53 16.66 -0.10
C PRO A 63 8.93 17.98 0.58
N PHE A 64 9.17 19.00 -0.23
CA PHE A 64 9.27 20.38 0.25
C PHE A 64 7.89 21.05 0.26
N ARG A 65 7.76 22.19 0.95
CA ARG A 65 6.52 22.98 0.97
C ARG A 65 6.03 23.36 -0.43
N SER A 66 6.96 23.65 -1.35
CA SER A 66 6.67 23.92 -2.76
C SER A 66 6.10 22.70 -3.49
N ASP A 67 6.52 21.50 -3.10
CA ASP A 67 6.06 20.26 -3.73
C ASP A 67 4.62 19.93 -3.36
N VAL A 68 4.12 20.35 -2.19
CA VAL A 68 2.71 20.10 -1.83
C VAL A 68 1.75 20.66 -2.88
N THR A 69 2.06 21.82 -3.45
CA THR A 69 1.28 22.38 -4.58
C THR A 69 1.40 21.53 -5.83
N ARG A 70 2.57 20.95 -6.09
CA ARG A 70 2.78 20.05 -7.24
C ARG A 70 2.02 18.75 -7.05
N LEU A 71 2.05 18.16 -5.85
CA LEU A 71 1.31 16.95 -5.51
C LEU A 71 -0.21 17.15 -5.70
N GLN A 72 -0.72 18.29 -5.25
CA GLN A 72 -2.13 18.65 -5.45
C GLN A 72 -2.50 18.76 -6.93
N LYS A 73 -1.66 19.40 -7.75
CA LYS A 73 -1.86 19.50 -9.21
C LYS A 73 -1.80 18.16 -9.94
N LEU A 74 -1.03 17.21 -9.39
CA LEU A 74 -0.96 15.83 -9.88
C LEU A 74 -2.19 14.99 -9.48
N GLY A 75 -3.14 15.56 -8.72
CA GLY A 75 -4.33 14.83 -8.28
C GLY A 75 -4.06 13.86 -7.13
N ILE A 76 -2.95 14.04 -6.38
CA ILE A 76 -2.67 13.22 -5.20
C ILE A 76 -3.67 13.58 -4.11
N CYS A 77 -4.35 12.56 -3.59
CA CYS A 77 -5.31 12.73 -2.50
C CYS A 77 -4.82 12.12 -1.18
N GLY A 78 -3.78 11.27 -1.21
CA GLY A 78 -3.22 10.65 -0.02
C GLY A 78 -1.71 10.82 0.06
N VAL A 79 -1.18 11.05 1.26
CA VAL A 79 0.27 11.05 1.53
C VAL A 79 0.57 10.12 2.71
N ILE A 80 1.56 9.24 2.53
CA ILE A 80 2.13 8.41 3.59
C ILE A 80 3.55 8.90 3.88
N THR A 81 3.78 9.37 5.11
CA THR A 81 5.08 9.82 5.60
C THR A 81 5.68 8.77 6.53
N LEU A 82 6.81 8.19 6.12
CA LEU A 82 7.54 7.19 6.93
C LEU A 82 8.66 7.80 7.78
N ASN A 83 8.81 9.12 7.70
CA ASN A 83 9.83 9.90 8.40
C ASN A 83 9.54 10.02 9.89
N GLU A 84 10.59 10.04 10.71
CA GLU A 84 10.45 10.48 12.10
C GLU A 84 10.12 11.99 12.14
N PRO A 85 9.51 12.49 13.25
CA PRO A 85 9.10 13.89 13.33
C PRO A 85 10.20 14.92 13.04
N PHE A 86 11.46 14.60 13.40
CA PHE A 86 12.60 15.49 13.14
C PHE A 86 13.09 15.48 11.68
N GLU A 87 12.64 14.52 10.87
CA GLU A 87 12.95 14.42 9.44
C GLU A 87 11.83 15.04 8.56
N THR A 88 10.77 15.53 9.18
CA THR A 88 9.56 15.99 8.47
C THR A 88 9.66 17.48 8.13
N LEU A 89 9.61 17.81 6.84
CA LEU A 89 9.71 19.20 6.34
C LEU A 89 8.35 19.88 6.12
N VAL A 90 7.30 19.08 6.00
CA VAL A 90 5.93 19.54 5.72
C VAL A 90 5.01 19.06 6.84
N PRO A 91 4.35 19.97 7.57
CA PRO A 91 3.42 19.58 8.63
C PRO A 91 2.14 19.00 8.05
N SER A 92 1.50 18.09 8.79
CA SER A 92 0.23 17.46 8.40
C SER A 92 -0.89 18.46 8.10
N SER A 93 -0.90 19.62 8.76
CA SER A 93 -1.88 20.68 8.50
C SER A 93 -1.86 21.19 7.07
N MET A 94 -0.69 21.22 6.43
CA MET A 94 -0.53 21.72 5.05
C MET A 94 -1.11 20.76 4.01
N TYR A 95 -1.08 19.45 4.28
CA TYR A 95 -1.76 18.46 3.44
C TYR A 95 -3.28 18.56 3.61
N LYS A 96 -3.74 18.58 4.85
CA LYS A 96 -5.17 18.64 5.20
C LYS A 96 -5.84 19.90 4.65
N SER A 97 -5.17 21.06 4.71
CA SER A 97 -5.70 22.32 4.15
C SER A 97 -5.90 22.30 2.63
N ARG A 98 -5.34 21.29 1.94
CA ARG A 98 -5.44 21.10 0.49
C ARG A 98 -6.28 19.89 0.11
N GLY A 99 -7.00 19.30 1.08
CA GLY A 99 -7.82 18.11 0.87
C GLY A 99 -7.01 16.83 0.64
N ILE A 100 -5.76 16.80 1.11
CA ILE A 100 -4.89 15.62 1.02
C ILE A 100 -4.91 14.92 2.38
N ASP A 101 -5.37 13.67 2.39
CA ASP A 101 -5.33 12.80 3.55
C ASP A 101 -3.87 12.45 3.88
N HIS A 102 -3.52 12.53 5.16
CA HIS A 102 -2.13 12.34 5.60
C HIS A 102 -2.04 11.26 6.67
N LEU A 103 -1.29 10.21 6.34
CA LEU A 103 -0.94 9.12 7.25
C LEU A 103 0.54 9.21 7.61
N VAL A 104 0.84 9.19 8.92
CA VAL A 104 2.21 9.27 9.44
C VAL A 104 2.55 7.96 10.13
N ILE A 105 3.64 7.32 9.68
CA ILE A 105 4.14 6.04 10.18
C ILE A 105 5.62 6.20 10.51
N PRO A 106 5.97 6.76 11.69
CA PRO A 106 7.35 7.07 12.03
C PRO A 106 8.22 5.80 12.03
N THR A 107 9.16 5.70 11.10
CA THR A 107 10.08 4.57 11.00
C THR A 107 11.51 5.09 11.01
N ARG A 108 12.39 4.61 11.89
CA ARG A 108 13.80 5.02 11.93
C ARG A 108 14.54 4.62 10.65
N ASP A 109 15.34 5.53 10.09
CA ASP A 109 16.05 5.28 8.82
C ASP A 109 17.17 4.24 8.96
N TYR A 110 17.54 3.61 7.84
CA TYR A 110 18.61 2.62 7.65
C TYR A 110 18.48 1.27 8.37
N MET A 111 18.29 1.27 9.68
CA MET A 111 18.38 0.04 10.49
C MET A 111 17.04 -0.63 10.77
N PHE A 112 15.93 -0.01 10.37
CA PHE A 112 14.59 -0.47 10.71
C PHE A 112 13.67 -0.44 9.49
N ALA A 113 12.96 -1.55 9.28
CA ALA A 113 11.79 -1.59 8.42
C ALA A 113 10.55 -1.19 9.25
N PRO A 114 9.48 -0.68 8.62
CA PRO A 114 8.20 -0.50 9.29
C PRO A 114 7.70 -1.84 9.84
N SER A 115 6.97 -1.81 10.95
CA SER A 115 6.42 -3.04 11.52
C SER A 115 5.34 -3.64 10.60
N LEU A 116 5.01 -4.93 10.76
CA LEU A 116 3.95 -5.54 9.95
C LEU A 116 2.59 -4.83 10.14
N VAL A 117 2.30 -4.37 11.35
CA VAL A 117 1.09 -3.61 11.66
C VAL A 117 1.08 -2.29 10.88
N ASP A 118 2.20 -1.58 10.87
CA ASP A 118 2.37 -0.34 10.12
C ASP A 118 2.25 -0.55 8.61
N ILE A 119 2.84 -1.64 8.11
CA ILE A 119 2.75 -2.03 6.70
C ILE A 119 1.29 -2.28 6.32
N ASN A 120 0.55 -3.07 7.12
CA ASN A 120 -0.86 -3.33 6.87
C ASN A 120 -1.67 -2.04 6.86
N GLN A 121 -1.46 -1.17 7.85
CA GLN A 121 -2.12 0.14 7.90
C GLN A 121 -1.80 1.00 6.66
N ALA A 122 -0.57 0.98 6.19
CA ALA A 122 -0.16 1.68 4.96
C ALA A 122 -0.82 1.09 3.73
N THR A 123 -0.82 -0.24 3.59
CA THR A 123 -1.46 -0.97 2.49
C THR A 123 -2.96 -0.70 2.45
N ASP A 124 -3.65 -0.73 3.60
CA ASP A 124 -5.08 -0.43 3.71
C ASP A 124 -5.40 1.01 3.30
N PHE A 125 -4.52 1.96 3.65
CA PHE A 125 -4.64 3.34 3.22
C PHE A 125 -4.49 3.49 1.70
N ILE A 126 -3.48 2.84 1.11
CA ILE A 126 -3.26 2.85 -0.33
C ILE A 126 -4.46 2.20 -1.05
N HIS A 127 -4.90 1.04 -0.58
CA HIS A 127 -5.98 0.28 -1.19
C HIS A 127 -7.29 1.08 -1.18
N ARG A 128 -7.67 1.67 -0.04
CA ARG A 128 -8.88 2.53 0.04
C ARG A 128 -8.83 3.70 -0.94
N ASN A 129 -7.67 4.34 -1.09
CA ASN A 129 -7.51 5.43 -2.06
C ASN A 129 -7.62 4.93 -3.50
N ALA A 130 -6.94 3.83 -3.82
CA ALA A 130 -6.96 3.21 -5.15
C ALA A 130 -8.38 2.78 -5.56
N SER A 131 -9.18 2.21 -4.65
CA SER A 131 -10.58 1.84 -4.91
C SER A 131 -11.48 3.05 -5.25
N CYS A 132 -11.09 4.25 -4.82
CA CYS A 132 -11.78 5.50 -5.16
C CYS A 132 -11.14 6.22 -6.37
N GLY A 133 -10.19 5.58 -7.08
CA GLY A 133 -9.46 6.19 -8.18
C GLY A 133 -8.48 7.30 -7.75
N LYS A 134 -8.10 7.33 -6.46
CA LYS A 134 -7.23 8.36 -5.89
C LYS A 134 -5.78 7.89 -5.83
N ILE A 135 -4.86 8.81 -6.11
CA ILE A 135 -3.42 8.55 -6.09
C ILE A 135 -2.86 8.80 -4.69
N THR A 136 -2.02 7.89 -4.21
CA THR A 136 -1.30 8.01 -2.94
C THR A 136 0.19 8.23 -3.17
N TYR A 137 0.75 9.25 -2.53
CA TYR A 137 2.19 9.52 -2.50
C TYR A 137 2.82 8.91 -1.24
N ILE A 138 3.78 8.02 -1.40
CA ILE A 138 4.51 7.39 -0.29
C ILE A 138 5.94 7.87 -0.32
N HIS A 139 6.41 8.40 0.82
CA HIS A 139 7.77 8.88 0.92
C HIS A 139 8.46 8.53 2.23
N CYS A 140 9.78 8.49 2.16
CA CYS A 140 10.64 8.59 3.31
C CYS A 140 11.58 9.79 3.12
N LYS A 141 12.84 9.71 3.57
CA LYS A 141 13.84 10.74 3.30
C LYS A 141 14.26 10.80 1.82
N ALA A 142 14.74 9.69 1.29
CA ALA A 142 15.26 9.60 -0.08
C ALA A 142 14.32 8.88 -1.06
N GLY A 143 13.26 8.23 -0.56
CA GLY A 143 12.34 7.46 -1.39
C GLY A 143 12.85 6.09 -1.84
N ARG A 144 13.92 5.57 -1.21
CA ARG A 144 14.62 4.35 -1.66
C ARG A 144 14.66 3.20 -0.66
N GLY A 145 14.34 3.46 0.61
CA GLY A 145 14.41 2.46 1.69
C GLY A 145 13.02 2.16 2.24
N ARG A 146 12.70 2.74 3.41
CA ARG A 146 11.44 2.57 4.15
C ARG A 146 10.18 2.63 3.26
N SER A 147 10.08 3.65 2.40
CA SER A 147 8.94 3.83 1.48
C SER A 147 8.85 2.75 0.42
N THR A 148 9.99 2.35 -0.13
CA THR A 148 10.08 1.24 -1.08
C THR A 148 9.62 -0.07 -0.44
N THR A 149 10.00 -0.33 0.81
CA THR A 149 9.54 -1.53 1.54
C THR A 149 8.02 -1.59 1.61
N VAL A 150 7.34 -0.51 1.97
CA VAL A 150 5.87 -0.45 2.02
C VAL A 150 5.26 -0.70 0.64
N VAL A 151 5.78 -0.04 -0.40
CA VAL A 151 5.29 -0.21 -1.78
C VAL A 151 5.48 -1.64 -2.27
N LEU A 152 6.63 -2.26 -2.00
CA LEU A 152 6.88 -3.67 -2.35
C LEU A 152 5.90 -4.62 -1.66
N CYS A 153 5.63 -4.40 -0.37
CA CYS A 153 4.63 -5.20 0.36
C CYS A 153 3.23 -5.02 -0.23
N TYR A 154 2.83 -3.78 -0.55
CA TYR A 154 1.55 -3.50 -1.20
C TYR A 154 1.40 -4.23 -2.55
N LEU A 155 2.42 -4.14 -3.42
CA LEU A 155 2.40 -4.81 -4.71
C LEU A 155 2.32 -6.33 -4.57
N ALA A 156 3.08 -6.92 -3.64
CA ALA A 156 3.01 -8.34 -3.39
C ALA A 156 1.58 -8.78 -3.01
N VAL A 157 0.94 -8.07 -2.08
CA VAL A 157 -0.44 -8.37 -1.67
C VAL A 157 -1.42 -8.26 -2.84
N GLN A 158 -1.28 -7.25 -3.69
CA GLN A 158 -2.12 -7.11 -4.89
C GLN A 158 -1.92 -8.27 -5.87
N GLU A 159 -0.68 -8.63 -6.16
CA GLU A 159 -0.36 -9.71 -7.12
C GLU A 159 -0.82 -11.09 -6.62
N PHE A 160 -0.68 -11.37 -5.32
CA PHE A 160 -1.23 -12.60 -4.74
C PHE A 160 -2.76 -12.63 -4.79
N SER A 161 -3.43 -11.51 -4.57
CA SER A 161 -4.89 -11.41 -4.63
C SER A 161 -5.43 -11.64 -6.04
N LYS A 162 -4.76 -11.09 -7.07
CA LYS A 162 -5.09 -11.32 -8.49
C LYS A 162 -4.96 -12.80 -8.86
N LYS A 163 -3.82 -13.42 -8.54
CA LYS A 163 -3.58 -14.85 -8.82
C LYS A 163 -4.57 -15.79 -8.13
N ASN A 164 -5.04 -15.45 -6.94
CA ASN A 164 -6.03 -16.25 -6.23
C ASN A 164 -7.43 -16.13 -6.85
N THR A 165 -7.76 -14.97 -7.44
CA THR A 165 -9.03 -14.73 -8.14
C THR A 165 -9.03 -15.40 -9.52
N ASP A 166 -7.88 -15.44 -10.19
CA ASP A 166 -7.70 -16.09 -11.49
C ASP A 166 -7.50 -17.61 -11.39
N ARG A 167 -7.38 -18.18 -10.18
CA ARG A 167 -7.40 -19.62 -10.01
C ARG A 167 -8.84 -20.08 -10.25
N PRO A 168 -9.14 -20.84 -11.31
CA PRO A 168 -10.51 -21.29 -11.56
C PRO A 168 -11.00 -21.98 -10.31
N ALA A 169 -12.14 -21.53 -9.80
CA ALA A 169 -12.84 -22.21 -8.73
C ALA A 169 -12.88 -23.68 -9.11
N LEU A 170 -12.12 -24.51 -8.38
CA LEU A 170 -12.18 -25.95 -8.57
C LEU A 170 -13.64 -26.28 -8.34
N THR A 171 -14.33 -26.60 -9.43
CA THR A 171 -15.71 -27.01 -9.40
C THR A 171 -15.79 -28.11 -8.35
N SER A 172 -16.51 -27.85 -7.27
CA SER A 172 -17.04 -28.91 -6.45
C SER A 172 -17.86 -29.76 -7.40
N GLY A 173 -17.26 -30.84 -7.89
CA GLY A 173 -17.97 -31.83 -8.68
C GLY A 173 -19.21 -32.25 -7.89
N PRO A 174 -20.34 -32.53 -8.57
CA PRO A 174 -21.51 -33.03 -7.89
C PRO A 174 -21.11 -34.29 -7.12
N ALA A 175 -21.39 -34.31 -5.82
CA ALA A 175 -21.30 -35.53 -5.04
C ALA A 175 -22.09 -36.60 -5.79
N THR A 176 -21.38 -37.60 -6.30
CA THR A 176 -21.97 -38.78 -6.93
C THR A 176 -22.71 -39.56 -5.85
N ALA A 177 -23.98 -39.21 -5.65
CA ALA A 177 -24.91 -40.04 -4.89
C ALA A 177 -25.15 -41.32 -5.69
N SER A 178 -24.59 -42.44 -5.23
CA SER A 178 -25.07 -43.77 -5.62
C SER A 178 -26.36 -44.10 -4.86
N PRO A 179 -27.34 -44.78 -5.48
CA PRO A 179 -28.65 -45.07 -4.91
C PRO A 179 -28.71 -46.43 -4.19
N ALA A 180 -29.84 -46.67 -3.50
CA ALA A 180 -30.31 -47.87 -2.76
C ALA A 180 -30.03 -47.83 -1.24
N ARG A 181 -30.98 -48.06 -0.31
CA ARG A 181 -32.36 -48.59 -0.34
C ARG A 181 -33.04 -48.31 1.03
N ASP A 182 -34.37 -48.26 1.01
CA ASP A 182 -35.36 -48.56 2.06
C ASP A 182 -35.45 -47.72 3.36
N ALA A 183 -36.51 -46.90 3.47
CA ALA A 183 -37.63 -47.09 4.42
C ALA A 183 -38.72 -46.01 4.24
N ALA A 184 -39.96 -46.44 4.43
CA ALA A 184 -41.25 -45.82 4.09
C ALA A 184 -41.65 -44.58 4.97
N PRO A 185 -42.76 -43.88 4.64
CA PRO A 185 -43.01 -42.48 5.01
C PRO A 185 -43.87 -42.32 6.28
N VAL A 186 -43.77 -41.15 6.91
CA VAL A 186 -44.84 -40.62 7.78
C VAL A 186 -45.13 -39.18 7.35
N THR A 187 -46.36 -39.00 6.89
CA THR A 187 -47.02 -37.75 6.53
C THR A 187 -47.39 -36.93 7.77
N VAL A 188 -47.35 -35.60 7.69
CA VAL A 188 -48.53 -34.78 8.02
C VAL A 188 -48.49 -33.54 7.12
N ALA A 189 -49.60 -33.34 6.41
CA ALA A 189 -49.90 -32.16 5.62
C ALA A 189 -50.15 -30.93 6.51
N ASP A 190 -50.28 -29.79 5.83
CA ASP A 190 -50.87 -28.53 6.27
C ASP A 190 -49.94 -27.69 7.17
N LEU A 191 -49.55 -26.48 6.77
CA LEU A 191 -50.46 -25.38 6.45
C LEU A 191 -49.94 -24.48 5.33
N ASN A 192 -50.85 -24.30 4.37
CA ASN A 192 -50.85 -23.32 3.29
C ASN A 192 -51.03 -21.90 3.83
N GLY A 193 -50.49 -20.88 3.16
CA GLY A 193 -50.68 -19.49 3.57
C GLY A 193 -50.13 -18.46 2.57
N ASN A 194 -50.87 -18.27 1.50
CA ASN A 194 -50.64 -17.36 0.36
C ASN A 194 -50.32 -15.89 0.75
N ASN A 195 -49.51 -15.21 -0.08
CA ASN A 195 -49.93 -14.02 -0.85
C ASN A 195 -48.74 -13.38 -1.59
N ALA A 196 -48.80 -13.40 -2.94
CA ALA A 196 -48.15 -12.43 -3.84
C ALA A 196 -49.21 -11.36 -4.23
N PRO A 197 -48.82 -10.16 -4.72
CA PRO A 197 -48.49 -9.96 -6.14
C PRO A 197 -47.22 -9.08 -6.34
N GLU A 198 -46.35 -9.35 -7.31
CA GLU A 198 -46.38 -8.89 -8.71
C GLU A 198 -46.36 -7.35 -8.88
N PHE A 199 -45.22 -6.80 -9.35
CA PHE A 199 -45.21 -5.63 -10.23
C PHE A 199 -43.92 -5.54 -11.07
N LEU A 200 -44.06 -6.02 -12.31
CA LEU A 200 -43.65 -5.43 -13.59
C LEU A 200 -42.32 -4.67 -13.73
N ALA A 201 -41.54 -5.19 -14.68
CA ALA A 201 -40.51 -4.50 -15.43
C ALA A 201 -41.08 -3.34 -16.26
N GLU A 202 -40.32 -2.25 -16.41
CA GLU A 202 -40.19 -1.57 -17.69
C GLU A 202 -38.85 -0.80 -17.80
N ASP A 203 -38.59 -0.39 -19.03
CA ASP A 203 -37.33 -0.40 -19.76
C ASP A 203 -36.70 1.02 -19.88
N ALA A 204 -35.55 1.06 -20.58
CA ALA A 204 -34.96 2.21 -21.28
C ALA A 204 -34.19 3.27 -20.45
N SER A 205 -33.09 3.88 -20.88
CA SER A 205 -32.17 3.69 -22.02
C SER A 205 -31.03 4.73 -21.91
N LEU A 206 -29.91 4.46 -22.59
CA LEU A 206 -28.86 5.39 -23.05
C LEU A 206 -28.08 6.27 -22.04
N SER A 207 -26.78 5.96 -21.90
CA SER A 207 -25.73 6.83 -22.45
C SER A 207 -24.40 6.07 -22.55
N ARG A 208 -24.12 5.53 -23.74
CA ARG A 208 -22.80 5.03 -24.16
C ARG A 208 -21.81 6.20 -24.19
N ARG A 209 -20.75 6.15 -23.40
CA ARG A 209 -19.49 6.82 -23.77
C ARG A 209 -18.49 5.75 -24.17
N ASN A 210 -18.19 5.73 -25.47
CA ASN A 210 -17.11 4.94 -26.04
C ASN A 210 -15.78 5.44 -25.47
N THR A 211 -15.09 4.61 -24.70
CA THR A 211 -13.65 4.74 -24.48
C THR A 211 -12.97 3.51 -25.06
N THR A 212 -12.15 3.74 -26.07
CA THR A 212 -11.33 2.78 -26.78
C THR A 212 -10.34 2.06 -25.84
N PRO A 213 -10.08 0.76 -26.02
CA PRO A 213 -9.12 0.03 -25.20
C PRO A 213 -7.70 0.29 -25.72
N SER A 214 -6.92 1.10 -25.00
CA SER A 214 -5.48 1.21 -25.25
C SER A 214 -4.76 -0.02 -24.68
N ARG A 215 -4.12 -0.77 -25.58
CA ARG A 215 -3.26 -1.94 -25.30
C ARG A 215 -2.22 -1.67 -24.19
N PRO A 216 -1.92 -2.65 -23.32
CA PRO A 216 -0.77 -2.57 -22.43
C PRO A 216 0.52 -2.83 -23.22
N THR A 217 1.38 -1.82 -23.33
CA THR A 217 2.76 -1.99 -23.81
C THR A 217 3.60 -2.68 -22.75
N ILE A 218 3.67 -4.01 -22.85
CA ILE A 218 4.76 -4.82 -22.28
C ILE A 218 6.04 -4.47 -23.04
N LYS A 219 6.85 -3.58 -22.47
CA LYS A 219 8.25 -3.37 -22.88
C LYS A 219 9.06 -2.95 -21.65
N MET A 220 9.31 -3.91 -20.75
CA MET A 220 10.31 -3.78 -19.69
C MET A 220 10.61 -5.17 -19.10
N LEU A 221 11.09 -6.11 -19.94
CA LEU A 221 11.66 -7.37 -19.45
C LEU A 221 12.79 -7.94 -20.32
N SER A 222 13.41 -7.14 -21.20
CA SER A 222 14.48 -7.60 -22.09
C SER A 222 15.90 -7.30 -21.60
N CYS A 223 16.11 -6.99 -20.32
CA CYS A 223 17.44 -6.64 -19.79
C CYS A 223 18.01 -7.65 -18.78
N LEU A 224 17.46 -8.87 -18.68
CA LEU A 224 17.91 -9.87 -17.70
C LEU A 224 18.53 -11.15 -18.30
N PHE A 225 18.85 -11.18 -19.59
CA PHE A 225 19.70 -12.23 -20.16
C PHE A 225 20.84 -11.61 -20.96
N PRO A 226 22.08 -11.57 -20.43
CA PRO A 226 23.25 -11.30 -21.24
C PRO A 226 23.46 -12.49 -22.19
N SER A 227 23.39 -12.21 -23.49
CA SER A 227 23.82 -13.14 -24.54
C SER A 227 25.29 -13.50 -24.31
N ARG A 228 25.57 -14.78 -24.05
CA ARG A 228 26.92 -15.33 -24.15
C ARG A 228 27.33 -15.32 -25.62
N VAL A 229 28.49 -14.73 -25.91
CA VAL A 229 29.34 -15.06 -27.06
C VAL A 229 30.34 -16.10 -26.59
#